data_AF-A0AAD0TDA1-F1
#
_entry.id   AF-A0AAD0TDA1-F1
#
_cell.length_a   1.000
_cell.length_b   1.000
_cell.length_c   1.000
_cell.angle_alpha   90.00
_cell.angle_beta   90.00
_cell.angle_gamma   90.00
#
_symmetry.space_group_name_H-M   'P 1'
#
loop_
_entity.id
_entity.type
_entity.pdbx_description
1 polymer ?
#
loop_
_entity_poly.entity_id
_entity_poly.type
_entity_poly.pdbx_seq_one_letter_code
_entity_poly.pdbx_strand_id
1 'polypeptide(L)'
;MNTRLKTAFFSALLVLAVAYPILGLKLSVVGVGLVVTGADTPTLLAIAACAVAMFFWQLMREKVQGAWAAAPKLPGMSKKTSNFLTLPSTQRWFILGLIVLALVWPFFGSRGAVDIATLILIYVMLGLGLNIVVGLAGLLDLGYVGFYAVGAYSYALLSHYYGLGFWVCLPIAGLMAAFFGFILGFPVLRLRGDYLAIVTLGFGEIIRILLRNMTELTGGPNGISNIDKPTLFGLSFERRAEEGLQTFHEYFGFAYNSVNKVVFLYLIALLLVLLTLFVINRLLRMPLGRAWEALREDEIACRALGMNPTVIKLSAFTLGACFAGFAGSFFAARQGLVTPESFTFIESATILAIVVLGGLGSQLGVILAAIVMILLPELMREFSEYRMLMFGALMVLMMIWRPQGLLPMQRPHLELKQ
;
A
#
# COMPACT_ATOMS: atom_id res chain seq x y z
N MET A 1 -42.14 20.51 17.65
CA MET A 1 -41.47 19.88 16.48
C MET A 1 -40.21 19.18 16.97
N ASN A 2 -40.22 17.84 16.99
CA ASN A 2 -39.18 16.97 17.59
C ASN A 2 -37.76 17.44 17.25
N THR A 3 -36.88 17.54 18.25
CA THR A 3 -35.45 17.86 18.10
C THR A 3 -34.76 16.97 17.05
N ARG A 4 -35.25 15.73 16.89
CA ARG A 4 -34.83 14.78 15.85
C ARG A 4 -35.19 15.20 14.42
N LEU A 5 -36.39 15.74 14.20
CA LEU A 5 -36.81 16.25 12.89
C LEU A 5 -36.00 17.48 12.51
N LYS A 6 -35.73 18.37 13.48
CA LYS A 6 -34.90 19.55 13.25
C LYS A 6 -33.46 19.19 12.87
N THR A 7 -32.86 18.22 13.56
CA THR A 7 -31.50 17.76 13.27
C THR A 7 -31.42 17.02 11.94
N ALA A 8 -32.37 16.13 11.62
CA ALA A 8 -32.43 15.46 10.32
C ALA A 8 -32.61 16.45 9.15
N PHE A 9 -33.50 17.43 9.30
CA PHE A 9 -33.71 18.47 8.28
C PHE A 9 -32.47 19.34 8.11
N PHE A 10 -31.83 19.76 9.20
CA PHE A 10 -30.60 20.54 9.15
C PHE A 10 -29.47 19.77 8.45
N SER A 11 -29.29 18.48 8.75
CA SER A 11 -28.30 17.63 8.07
C SER A 11 -28.57 17.49 6.57
N ALA A 12 -29.83 17.30 6.15
CA ALA A 12 -30.19 17.22 4.74
C ALA A 12 -29.96 18.55 3.99
N LEU A 13 -30.29 19.67 4.63
CA LEU A 13 -30.07 21.01 4.10
C LEU A 13 -28.57 21.31 3.98
N LEU A 14 -27.76 20.87 4.94
CA LEU A 14 -26.30 20.99 4.90
C LEU A 14 -25.70 20.20 3.74
N VAL A 15 -26.20 18.99 3.47
CA VAL A 15 -25.79 18.19 2.31
C VAL A 15 -26.11 18.93 1.01
N LEU A 16 -27.30 19.52 0.87
CA LEU A 16 -27.63 20.33 -0.30
C LEU A 16 -26.73 21.56 -0.42
N ALA A 17 -26.52 22.28 0.68
CA ALA A 17 -25.71 23.50 0.70
C ALA A 17 -24.24 23.25 0.33
N VAL A 18 -23.69 22.09 0.67
CA VAL A 18 -22.29 21.73 0.38
C VAL A 18 -22.16 21.01 -0.97
N ALA A 19 -23.05 20.07 -1.28
CA ALA A 19 -22.92 19.26 -2.49
C ALA A 19 -23.33 20.02 -3.76
N TYR A 20 -24.28 20.95 -3.69
CA TYR A 20 -24.73 21.70 -4.86
C TYR A 20 -23.64 22.61 -5.46
N PRO A 21 -22.89 23.41 -4.68
CA PRO A 21 -21.80 24.21 -5.25
C PRO A 21 -20.66 23.38 -5.82
N ILE A 22 -20.38 22.21 -5.23
CA ILE A 22 -19.24 21.36 -5.61
C ILE A 22 -19.56 20.51 -6.85
N LEU A 23 -20.75 19.89 -6.88
CA LEU A 23 -21.13 18.91 -7.91
C LEU A 23 -22.19 19.45 -8.88
N GLY A 24 -22.97 20.44 -8.47
CA GLY A 24 -24.07 21.02 -9.24
C GLY A 24 -23.64 22.15 -10.18
N LEU A 25 -22.43 22.69 -10.03
CA LEU A 25 -21.89 23.75 -10.87
C LEU A 25 -20.67 23.23 -11.64
N LYS A 26 -20.75 23.20 -12.98
CA LYS A 26 -19.64 22.84 -13.86
C LYS A 26 -19.12 24.09 -14.57
N LEU A 27 -17.81 24.16 -14.76
CA LEU A 27 -17.18 25.19 -15.60
C LEU A 27 -16.98 24.62 -17.00
N SER A 28 -17.70 25.16 -17.98
CA SER A 28 -17.52 24.83 -19.39
C SER A 28 -16.79 25.95 -20.10
N VAL A 29 -15.73 25.60 -20.84
CA VAL A 29 -15.02 26.55 -21.70
C VAL A 29 -15.81 26.72 -22.98
N VAL A 30 -16.29 27.94 -23.25
CA VAL A 30 -16.96 28.29 -24.51
C VAL A 30 -16.15 29.41 -25.16
N GLY A 31 -15.38 29.06 -26.20
CA GLY A 31 -14.43 29.97 -26.83
C GLY A 31 -13.24 30.27 -25.91
N VAL A 32 -13.06 31.55 -25.53
CA VAL A 32 -11.98 32.02 -24.64
C VAL A 32 -12.48 32.28 -23.20
N GLY A 33 -13.79 32.13 -22.95
CA GLY A 33 -14.41 32.40 -21.66
C GLY A 33 -14.81 31.14 -20.89
N LEU A 34 -14.74 31.20 -19.56
CA LEU A 34 -15.30 30.20 -18.66
C LEU A 34 -16.75 30.58 -18.33
N VAL A 35 -17.70 29.73 -18.69
CA VAL A 35 -19.13 29.90 -18.34
C VAL A 35 -19.51 28.85 -17.30
N VAL A 36 -20.21 29.27 -16.26
CA VAL A 36 -20.78 28.35 -15.26
C VAL A 36 -22.05 27.74 -15.85
N THR A 37 -22.03 26.43 -16.11
CA THR A 37 -23.19 25.66 -16.52
C THR A 37 -23.71 24.82 -15.35
N GLY A 38 -25.03 24.68 -15.27
CA GLY A 38 -25.64 23.75 -14.31
C GLY A 38 -25.27 22.31 -14.65
N ALA A 39 -25.01 21.49 -13.65
CA ALA A 39 -24.67 20.09 -13.84
C ALA A 39 -25.83 19.29 -14.44
N ASP A 40 -25.50 18.13 -15.00
CA ASP A 40 -26.44 17.25 -15.67
C ASP A 40 -27.60 16.83 -14.74
N THR A 41 -28.78 16.60 -15.31
CA THR A 41 -29.96 16.11 -14.58
C THR A 41 -29.69 14.91 -13.65
N PRO A 42 -28.89 13.87 -14.03
CA PRO A 42 -28.54 12.78 -13.10
C PRO A 42 -27.75 13.25 -11.87
N THR A 43 -26.84 14.21 -12.01
CA THR A 43 -26.07 14.74 -10.88
C THR A 43 -26.95 15.51 -9.89
N LEU A 44 -27.90 16.30 -10.38
CA LEU A 44 -28.86 17.01 -9.52
C LEU A 44 -29.79 16.03 -8.79
N LEU A 45 -30.27 14.98 -9.49
CA LEU A 45 -31.04 13.91 -8.87
C LEU A 45 -30.24 13.15 -7.80
N ALA A 46 -28.95 12.89 -8.04
CA ALA A 46 -28.09 12.23 -7.06
C ALA A 46 -27.91 13.09 -5.78
N ILE A 47 -27.72 14.40 -5.93
CA ILE A 47 -27.62 15.33 -4.80
C ILE A 47 -28.92 15.33 -3.98
N ALA A 48 -30.08 15.39 -4.65
CA ALA A 48 -31.38 15.33 -3.99
C ALA A 48 -31.60 13.98 -3.27
N ALA A 49 -31.25 12.87 -3.93
CA ALA A 49 -31.33 11.54 -3.35
C ALA A 49 -30.44 11.39 -2.11
N CYS A 50 -29.20 11.92 -2.14
CA CYS A 50 -28.29 11.92 -0.99
C CYS A 50 -28.83 12.75 0.18
N ALA A 51 -29.43 13.91 -0.08
CA ALA A 51 -30.05 14.74 0.95
C ALA A 51 -31.24 14.03 1.62
N VAL A 52 -32.09 13.37 0.82
CA VAL A 52 -33.20 12.55 1.32
C VAL A 52 -32.70 11.34 2.10
N ALA A 53 -31.68 10.62 1.59
CA ALA A 53 -31.07 9.49 2.27
C ALA A 53 -30.48 9.90 3.63
N MET A 54 -29.79 11.06 3.69
CA MET A 54 -29.25 11.61 4.94
C MET A 54 -30.35 12.01 5.93
N PHE A 55 -31.47 12.56 5.46
CA PHE A 55 -32.63 12.85 6.29
C PHE A 55 -33.18 11.57 6.95
N PHE A 56 -33.40 10.52 6.16
CA PHE A 56 -33.90 9.24 6.68
C PHE A 56 -32.88 8.51 7.56
N TRP A 57 -31.60 8.55 7.20
CA TRP A 57 -30.52 7.98 8.00
C TRP A 57 -30.47 8.62 9.38
N GLN A 58 -30.51 9.95 9.47
CA GLN A 58 -30.46 10.66 10.74
C GLN A 58 -31.71 10.41 11.60
N LEU A 59 -32.87 10.27 10.97
CA LEU A 59 -34.12 9.93 11.65
C LEU A 59 -34.10 8.50 12.23
N MET A 60 -33.51 7.55 11.50
CA MET A 60 -33.43 6.13 11.87
C MET A 60 -32.18 5.77 12.68
N ARG A 61 -31.21 6.68 12.82
CA ARG A 61 -29.88 6.42 13.39
C ARG A 61 -29.94 5.72 14.75
N GLU A 62 -30.77 6.20 15.68
CA GLU A 62 -30.88 5.61 17.02
C GLU A 62 -31.50 4.21 17.00
N LYS A 63 -32.47 3.97 16.10
CA LYS A 63 -33.07 2.63 15.93
C LYS A 63 -32.10 1.65 15.31
N VAL A 64 -31.33 2.09 14.31
CA VAL A 64 -30.30 1.27 13.66
C VAL A 64 -29.16 0.97 14.63
N GLN A 65 -28.68 1.96 15.40
CA GLN A 65 -27.65 1.76 16.42
C GLN A 65 -28.15 0.87 17.56
N GLY A 66 -29.40 1.03 18.00
CA GLY A 66 -30.02 0.15 19.00
C GLY A 66 -30.18 -1.29 18.49
N ALA A 67 -30.62 -1.48 17.24
CA ALA A 67 -30.72 -2.78 16.59
C ALA A 67 -29.34 -3.42 16.35
N TRP A 68 -28.33 -2.62 16.00
CA TRP A 68 -26.94 -3.08 15.85
C TRP A 68 -26.28 -3.43 17.17
N ALA A 69 -26.57 -2.70 18.25
CA ALA A 69 -26.12 -3.03 19.60
C ALA A 69 -26.79 -4.30 20.14
N ALA A 70 -28.05 -4.53 19.75
CA ALA A 70 -28.82 -5.74 20.06
C ALA A 70 -28.53 -6.92 19.12
N ALA A 71 -27.83 -6.69 18.00
CA ALA A 71 -27.43 -7.75 17.10
C ALA A 71 -26.48 -8.70 17.85
N PRO A 72 -26.66 -10.02 17.73
CA PRO A 72 -25.77 -10.97 18.37
C PRO A 72 -24.35 -10.68 17.90
N LYS A 73 -23.47 -10.32 18.83
CA LYS A 73 -22.03 -10.21 18.55
C LYS A 73 -21.64 -11.51 17.88
N LEU A 74 -21.08 -11.42 16.67
CA LEU A 74 -20.55 -12.57 15.93
C LEU A 74 -19.83 -13.48 16.93
N PRO A 75 -20.16 -14.79 16.98
CA PRO A 75 -19.48 -15.68 17.91
C PRO A 75 -17.99 -15.49 17.70
N GLY A 76 -17.30 -14.95 18.71
CA GLY A 76 -15.84 -14.85 18.67
C GLY A 76 -15.32 -16.24 18.33
N MET A 77 -14.32 -16.33 17.44
CA MET A 77 -13.72 -17.61 17.06
C MET A 77 -13.61 -18.51 18.28
N SER A 78 -14.22 -19.70 18.19
CA SER A 78 -14.25 -20.67 19.28
C SER A 78 -12.88 -20.78 19.93
N LYS A 79 -12.82 -20.78 21.27
CA LYS A 79 -11.54 -20.88 22.02
C LYS A 79 -10.70 -22.08 21.55
N LYS A 80 -11.31 -23.13 20.97
CA LYS A 80 -10.60 -24.26 20.33
C LYS A 80 -9.91 -23.91 18.99
N THR A 81 -10.54 -23.12 18.11
CA THR A 81 -9.90 -22.67 16.86
C THR A 81 -8.89 -21.55 17.11
N SER A 82 -9.15 -20.69 18.09
CA SER A 82 -8.15 -19.74 18.61
C SER A 82 -6.94 -20.47 19.19
N ASN A 83 -7.13 -21.49 20.02
CA ASN A 83 -6.03 -22.29 20.58
C ASN A 83 -5.26 -23.08 19.51
N PHE A 84 -5.92 -23.52 18.43
CA PHE A 84 -5.24 -24.18 17.30
C PHE A 84 -4.33 -23.22 16.52
N LEU A 85 -4.71 -21.95 16.41
CA LEU A 85 -3.93 -20.90 15.75
C LEU A 85 -2.86 -20.24 16.64
N THR A 86 -2.98 -20.34 17.97
CA THR A 86 -2.04 -19.73 18.94
C THR A 86 -0.98 -20.68 19.48
N LEU A 87 -1.16 -22.00 19.33
CA LEU A 87 -0.13 -22.97 19.68
C LEU A 87 1.11 -22.80 18.76
N PRO A 88 2.31 -22.56 19.31
CA PRO A 88 3.48 -22.16 18.52
C PRO A 88 3.98 -23.25 17.56
N SER A 89 3.61 -24.52 17.76
CA SER A 89 3.92 -25.62 16.84
C SER A 89 2.95 -25.66 15.65
N THR A 90 1.64 -25.68 15.90
CA THR A 90 0.61 -25.73 14.85
C THR A 90 0.58 -24.43 14.02
N GLN A 91 0.84 -23.29 14.64
CA GLN A 91 0.95 -22.01 13.94
C GLN A 91 2.11 -22.01 12.94
N ARG A 92 3.27 -22.59 13.30
CA ARG A 92 4.43 -22.71 12.38
C ARG A 92 4.10 -23.63 11.20
N TRP A 93 3.48 -24.78 11.45
CA TRP A 93 3.06 -25.70 10.38
C TRP A 93 1.99 -25.10 9.47
N PHE A 94 1.05 -24.32 10.02
CA PHE A 94 0.04 -23.62 9.24
C PHE A 94 0.65 -22.53 8.34
N ILE A 95 1.58 -21.73 8.87
CA ILE A 95 2.32 -20.73 8.08
C ILE A 95 3.15 -21.41 6.99
N LEU A 96 3.84 -22.51 7.31
CA LEU A 96 4.58 -23.30 6.32
C LEU A 96 3.65 -23.86 5.23
N GLY A 97 2.48 -24.38 5.60
CA GLY A 97 1.46 -24.83 4.66
C GLY A 97 0.97 -23.71 3.73
N LEU A 98 0.75 -22.51 4.25
CA LEU A 98 0.40 -21.33 3.44
C LEU A 98 1.52 -20.92 2.47
N ILE A 99 2.79 -21.00 2.89
CA ILE A 99 3.94 -20.71 2.02
C ILE A 99 4.04 -21.74 0.90
N VAL A 100 3.87 -23.03 1.22
CA VAL A 100 3.87 -24.11 0.22
C VAL A 100 2.71 -23.92 -0.76
N LEU A 101 1.51 -23.60 -0.26
CA LEU A 101 0.37 -23.29 -1.11
C LEU A 101 0.67 -22.11 -2.04
N ALA A 102 1.22 -21.01 -1.52
CA ALA A 102 1.60 -19.85 -2.33
C ALA A 102 2.65 -20.21 -3.40
N LEU A 103 3.58 -21.11 -3.10
CA LEU A 103 4.62 -21.55 -4.04
C LEU A 103 4.06 -22.44 -5.17
N VAL A 104 3.06 -23.26 -4.88
CA VAL A 104 2.48 -24.24 -5.82
C VAL A 104 1.30 -23.67 -6.62
N TRP A 105 0.50 -22.77 -6.03
CA TRP A 105 -0.66 -22.15 -6.68
C TRP A 105 -0.44 -21.56 -8.08
N PRO A 106 0.65 -20.80 -8.38
CA PRO A 106 0.80 -20.14 -9.68
C PRO A 106 0.91 -21.12 -10.85
N PHE A 107 1.26 -22.39 -10.61
CA PHE A 107 1.33 -23.41 -11.66
C PHE A 107 -0.06 -23.89 -12.14
N PHE A 108 -1.10 -23.64 -11.36
CA PHE A 108 -2.48 -24.00 -11.69
C PHE A 108 -3.36 -22.80 -12.05
N GLY A 109 -2.88 -21.57 -11.76
CA GLY A 109 -3.61 -20.34 -11.99
C GLY A 109 -3.58 -19.86 -13.45
N SER A 110 -4.60 -19.10 -13.84
CA SER A 110 -4.60 -18.40 -15.13
C SER A 110 -3.55 -17.29 -15.16
N ARG A 111 -3.05 -16.92 -16.35
CA ARG A 111 -2.07 -15.83 -16.52
C ARG A 111 -2.48 -14.54 -15.80
N GLY A 112 -3.75 -14.15 -15.91
CA GLY A 112 -4.28 -12.97 -15.24
C GLY A 112 -4.27 -13.09 -13.71
N ALA A 113 -4.67 -14.25 -13.18
CA ALA A 113 -4.67 -14.48 -11.73
C ALA A 113 -3.25 -14.42 -11.14
N VAL A 114 -2.25 -14.99 -11.82
CA VAL A 114 -0.85 -14.93 -11.37
C VAL A 114 -0.28 -13.52 -11.45
N ASP A 115 -0.66 -12.75 -12.47
CA ASP A 115 -0.25 -11.35 -12.61
C ASP A 115 -0.87 -10.46 -11.50
N ILE A 116 -2.16 -10.62 -11.20
CA ILE A 116 -2.83 -9.95 -10.08
C ILE A 116 -2.17 -10.36 -8.76
N ALA A 117 -1.88 -11.66 -8.57
CA ALA A 117 -1.21 -12.14 -7.36
C ALA A 117 0.21 -11.57 -7.21
N THR A 118 0.93 -11.36 -8.32
CA THR A 118 2.22 -10.67 -8.32
C THR A 118 2.04 -9.21 -7.89
N LEU A 119 0.94 -8.56 -8.27
CA LEU A 119 0.64 -7.18 -7.88
C LEU A 119 0.37 -7.10 -6.38
N ILE A 120 -0.44 -8.03 -5.86
CA ILE A 120 -0.66 -8.19 -4.42
C ILE A 120 0.68 -8.28 -3.68
N LEU A 121 1.62 -9.12 -4.13
CA LEU A 121 2.92 -9.28 -3.47
C LEU A 121 3.76 -8.00 -3.45
N ILE A 122 3.70 -7.17 -4.51
CA ILE A 122 4.35 -5.84 -4.53
C ILE A 122 3.75 -4.94 -3.45
N TYR A 123 2.42 -4.86 -3.38
CA TYR A 123 1.74 -4.04 -2.37
C TYR A 123 1.90 -4.60 -0.95
N VAL A 124 2.06 -5.92 -0.78
CA VAL A 124 2.47 -6.52 0.49
C VAL A 124 3.85 -6.01 0.89
N MET A 125 4.82 -5.99 -0.03
CA MET A 125 6.16 -5.51 0.26
C MET A 125 6.17 -4.01 0.62
N LEU A 126 5.44 -3.20 -0.14
CA LEU A 126 5.25 -1.77 0.14
C LEU A 126 4.57 -1.53 1.49
N GLY A 127 3.48 -2.25 1.76
CA GLY A 127 2.77 -2.18 3.02
C GLY A 127 3.64 -2.59 4.21
N LEU A 128 4.42 -3.67 4.07
CA LEU A 128 5.35 -4.11 5.12
C LEU A 128 6.46 -3.09 5.38
N GLY A 129 7.00 -2.47 4.33
CA GLY A 129 7.98 -1.40 4.43
C GLY A 129 7.42 -0.15 5.12
N LEU A 130 6.24 0.32 4.71
CA LEU A 130 5.57 1.45 5.34
C LEU A 130 5.13 1.16 6.78
N ASN A 131 4.79 -0.10 7.09
CA ASN A 131 4.43 -0.52 8.45
C ASN A 131 5.60 -0.41 9.44
N ILE A 132 6.85 -0.35 8.98
CA ILE A 132 7.99 -0.01 9.85
C ILE A 132 7.89 1.44 10.32
N VAL A 133 7.59 2.36 9.39
CA VAL A 133 7.55 3.80 9.66
C VAL A 133 6.30 4.18 10.45
N VAL A 134 5.12 3.79 9.94
CA VAL A 134 3.82 4.17 10.53
C VAL A 134 3.47 3.24 11.69
N GLY A 135 3.65 1.93 11.49
CA GLY A 135 3.24 0.91 12.45
C GLY A 135 4.18 0.79 13.64
N LEU A 136 5.50 0.78 13.44
CA LEU A 136 6.44 0.58 14.54
C LEU A 136 6.92 1.90 15.14
N ALA A 137 7.36 2.85 14.31
CA ALA A 137 7.90 4.13 14.78
C ALA A 137 6.84 5.22 15.03
N GLY A 138 5.59 5.02 14.57
CA GLY A 138 4.49 5.97 14.79
C GLY A 138 4.58 7.25 13.96
N LEU A 139 5.30 7.22 12.84
CA LEU A 139 5.52 8.37 11.97
C LEU A 139 4.59 8.30 10.77
N LEU A 140 3.79 9.34 10.54
CA LEU A 140 2.87 9.38 9.40
C LEU A 140 3.63 9.81 8.13
N ASP A 141 3.76 8.88 7.18
CA ASP A 141 4.41 9.10 5.89
C ASP A 141 3.38 8.97 4.75
N LEU A 142 2.91 10.13 4.25
CA LEU A 142 2.02 10.21 3.09
C LEU A 142 2.80 10.25 1.76
N GLY A 143 4.11 10.44 1.83
CA GLY A 143 5.02 10.57 0.70
C GLY A 143 5.67 9.27 0.25
N TYR A 144 5.25 8.13 0.80
CA TYR A 144 5.93 6.84 0.62
C TYR A 144 6.12 6.46 -0.86
N VAL A 145 5.19 6.86 -1.72
CA VAL A 145 5.27 6.66 -3.18
C VAL A 145 6.52 7.31 -3.80
N GLY A 146 7.09 8.35 -3.20
CA GLY A 146 8.34 8.97 -3.65
C GLY A 146 9.52 8.01 -3.56
N PHE A 147 9.65 7.24 -2.47
CA PHE A 147 10.71 6.23 -2.34
C PHE A 147 10.51 5.07 -3.30
N TYR A 148 9.25 4.69 -3.52
CA TYR A 148 8.86 3.71 -4.52
C TYR A 148 9.26 4.17 -5.94
N ALA A 149 9.02 5.44 -6.28
CA ALA A 149 9.44 6.05 -7.54
C ALA A 149 10.96 6.09 -7.68
N VAL A 150 11.69 6.51 -6.65
CA VAL A 150 13.16 6.54 -6.64
C VAL A 150 13.73 5.15 -6.92
N GLY A 151 13.20 4.09 -6.31
CA GLY A 151 13.65 2.72 -6.59
C GLY A 151 13.35 2.26 -8.01
N ALA A 152 12.15 2.54 -8.51
CA ALA A 152 11.73 2.17 -9.87
C ALA A 152 12.58 2.88 -10.95
N TYR A 153 12.81 4.19 -10.78
CA TYR A 153 13.65 4.95 -11.70
C TYR A 153 15.13 4.64 -11.55
N SER A 154 15.62 4.35 -10.34
CA SER A 154 17.01 3.88 -10.17
C SER A 154 17.24 2.60 -10.96
N TYR A 155 16.30 1.65 -10.89
CA TYR A 155 16.36 0.42 -11.69
C TYR A 155 16.31 0.71 -13.20
N ALA A 156 15.32 1.49 -13.64
CA ALA A 156 15.12 1.81 -15.03
C ALA A 156 16.34 2.51 -15.66
N LEU A 157 16.93 3.48 -14.96
CA LEU A 157 18.11 4.20 -15.42
C LEU A 157 19.36 3.31 -15.47
N LEU A 158 19.58 2.47 -14.45
CA LEU A 158 20.74 1.58 -14.41
C LEU A 158 20.68 0.48 -15.48
N SER A 159 19.49 -0.11 -15.71
CA SER A 159 19.30 -1.07 -16.79
C SER A 159 19.43 -0.39 -18.16
N HIS A 160 18.78 0.76 -18.38
CA HIS A 160 18.77 1.42 -19.68
C HIS A 160 20.13 1.99 -20.12
N TYR A 161 20.86 2.66 -19.23
CA TYR A 161 22.12 3.32 -19.59
C TYR A 161 23.36 2.44 -19.39
N TYR A 162 23.36 1.57 -18.38
CA TYR A 162 24.53 0.77 -18.02
C TYR A 162 24.36 -0.73 -18.33
N GLY A 163 23.20 -1.17 -18.80
CA GLY A 163 22.93 -2.59 -19.11
C GLY A 163 23.07 -3.50 -17.88
N LEU A 164 22.91 -2.96 -16.67
CA LEU A 164 23.10 -3.72 -15.45
C LEU A 164 21.91 -4.65 -15.20
N GLY A 165 22.21 -5.92 -14.93
CA GLY A 165 21.19 -6.94 -14.68
C GLY A 165 20.37 -6.70 -13.41
N PHE A 166 19.17 -7.28 -13.38
CA PHE A 166 18.19 -7.13 -12.30
C PHE A 166 18.77 -7.30 -10.89
N TRP A 167 19.56 -8.35 -10.67
CA TRP A 167 20.10 -8.69 -9.36
C TRP A 167 21.11 -7.68 -8.82
N VAL A 168 21.81 -6.96 -9.70
CA VAL A 168 22.75 -5.90 -9.31
C VAL A 168 22.00 -4.60 -9.06
N CYS A 169 21.01 -4.30 -9.90
CA CYS A 169 20.22 -3.09 -9.75
C CYS A 169 19.28 -3.14 -8.54
N LEU A 170 18.80 -4.32 -8.13
CA LEU A 170 17.93 -4.51 -6.95
C LEU A 170 18.54 -3.92 -5.65
N PRO A 171 19.75 -4.31 -5.19
CA PRO A 171 20.37 -3.73 -4.01
C PRO A 171 20.67 -2.25 -4.18
N ILE A 172 21.11 -1.81 -5.36
CA ILE A 172 21.42 -0.40 -5.63
C ILE A 172 20.15 0.46 -5.55
N ALA A 173 19.03 0.02 -6.12
CA ALA A 173 17.75 0.72 -6.05
C ALA A 173 17.25 0.85 -4.61
N GLY A 174 17.38 -0.21 -3.80
CA GLY A 174 17.07 -0.14 -2.37
C GLY A 174 17.96 0.84 -1.62
N LEU A 175 19.27 0.83 -1.87
CA LEU A 175 20.23 1.77 -1.27
C LEU A 175 19.97 3.22 -1.71
N MET A 176 19.60 3.45 -2.97
CA MET A 176 19.23 4.79 -3.46
C MET A 176 17.96 5.29 -2.77
N ALA A 177 16.93 4.45 -2.64
CA ALA A 177 15.73 4.82 -1.90
C ALA A 177 16.05 5.07 -0.41
N ALA A 178 16.92 4.26 0.20
CA ALA A 178 17.39 4.45 1.57
C ALA A 178 18.15 5.78 1.74
N PHE A 179 18.99 6.14 0.78
CA PHE A 179 19.75 7.40 0.77
C PHE A 179 18.82 8.61 0.69
N PHE A 180 17.86 8.61 -0.24
CA PHE A 180 16.85 9.68 -0.31
C PHE A 180 15.96 9.71 0.93
N GLY A 181 15.63 8.54 1.50
CA GLY A 181 14.95 8.43 2.79
C GLY A 181 15.76 9.07 3.91
N PHE A 182 17.06 8.80 4.00
CA PHE A 182 17.94 9.39 5.00
C PHE A 182 18.02 10.93 4.86
N ILE A 183 18.19 11.42 3.63
CA ILE A 183 18.23 12.86 3.34
C ILE A 183 16.92 13.53 3.76
N LEU A 184 15.77 12.96 3.37
CA LEU A 184 14.48 13.54 3.72
C LEU A 184 14.17 13.41 5.21
N GLY A 185 14.59 12.31 5.84
CA GLY A 185 14.40 12.09 7.26
C GLY A 185 14.97 13.25 8.08
N PHE A 186 16.18 13.71 7.79
CA PHE A 186 16.84 14.74 8.59
C PHE A 186 16.02 16.04 8.84
N PRO A 187 15.46 16.73 7.81
CA PRO A 187 14.60 17.89 8.02
C PRO A 187 13.22 17.52 8.60
N VAL A 188 12.66 16.38 8.18
CA VAL A 188 11.31 15.95 8.55
C VAL A 188 11.20 15.64 10.04
N LEU A 189 12.28 15.15 10.67
CA LEU A 189 12.32 14.81 12.10
C LEU A 189 12.14 15.99 13.06
N ARG A 190 12.25 17.23 12.56
CA ARG A 190 11.98 18.44 13.35
C ARG A 190 10.48 18.73 13.47
N LEU A 191 9.66 18.06 12.66
CA LEU A 191 8.22 18.26 12.58
C LEU A 191 7.49 17.17 13.38
N ARG A 192 6.27 17.49 13.85
CA ARG A 192 5.44 16.58 14.64
C ARG A 192 4.05 16.46 14.05
N GLY A 193 3.45 15.28 14.20
CA GLY A 193 2.06 15.01 13.80
C GLY A 193 1.83 15.33 12.32
N ASP A 194 0.83 16.15 12.05
CA ASP A 194 0.34 16.43 10.70
C ASP A 194 1.36 17.17 9.83
N TYR A 195 2.27 17.96 10.42
CA TYR A 195 3.34 18.62 9.67
C TYR A 195 4.31 17.62 9.03
N LEU A 196 4.55 16.49 9.70
CA LEU A 196 5.35 15.38 9.16
C LEU A 196 4.71 14.82 7.89
N ALA A 197 3.39 14.61 7.95
CA ALA A 197 2.59 14.08 6.86
C ALA A 197 2.57 15.02 5.64
N ILE A 198 2.43 16.32 5.88
CA ILE A 198 2.39 17.32 4.81
C ILE A 198 3.74 17.38 4.07
N VAL A 199 4.86 17.36 4.80
CA VAL A 199 6.19 17.44 4.16
C VAL A 199 6.54 16.18 3.39
N THR A 200 6.17 15.00 3.92
CA THR A 200 6.36 13.75 3.17
C THR A 200 5.52 13.73 1.89
N LEU A 201 4.25 14.13 1.93
CA LEU A 201 3.42 14.31 0.74
C LEU A 201 4.10 15.23 -0.29
N GLY A 202 4.57 16.40 0.18
CA GLY A 202 5.30 17.36 -0.65
C GLY A 202 6.52 16.74 -1.32
N PHE A 203 7.32 15.95 -0.60
CA PHE A 203 8.45 15.21 -1.17
C PHE A 203 8.02 14.24 -2.27
N GLY A 204 6.98 13.44 -2.03
CA GLY A 204 6.46 12.51 -3.05
C GLY A 204 6.08 13.22 -4.34
N GLU A 205 5.38 14.36 -4.23
CA GLU A 205 4.98 15.14 -5.40
C GLU A 205 6.18 15.88 -6.03
N ILE A 206 7.16 16.35 -5.24
CA ILE A 206 8.41 16.92 -5.77
C ILE A 206 9.16 15.91 -6.62
N ILE A 207 9.31 14.67 -6.13
CA ILE A 207 9.97 13.59 -6.89
C ILE A 207 9.20 13.34 -8.20
N ARG A 208 7.88 13.23 -8.15
CA ARG A 208 7.06 13.04 -9.35
C ARG A 208 7.20 14.17 -10.36
N ILE A 209 7.15 15.42 -9.91
CA ILE A 209 7.32 16.61 -10.76
C ILE A 209 8.74 16.63 -11.36
N LEU A 210 9.76 16.31 -10.57
CA LEU A 210 11.14 16.21 -11.01
C LEU A 210 11.29 15.14 -12.11
N LEU A 211 10.76 13.95 -11.89
CA LEU A 211 10.76 12.86 -12.89
C LEU A 211 10.02 13.23 -14.17
N ARG A 212 8.95 14.02 -14.08
CA ARG A 212 8.20 14.50 -15.25
C ARG A 212 8.94 15.60 -16.01
N ASN A 213 9.64 16.48 -15.31
CA ASN A 213 10.34 17.62 -15.92
C ASN A 213 11.72 17.25 -16.48
N MET A 214 12.38 16.21 -15.97
CA MET A 214 13.71 15.78 -16.41
C MET A 214 13.69 14.98 -17.73
N THR A 215 13.31 15.62 -18.83
CA THR A 215 13.14 14.96 -20.14
C THR A 215 14.40 14.27 -20.65
N GLU A 216 15.59 14.82 -20.40
CA GLU A 216 16.86 14.27 -20.90
C GLU A 216 17.27 12.94 -20.24
N LEU A 217 16.95 12.77 -18.95
CA LEU A 217 17.39 11.60 -18.17
C LEU A 217 16.29 10.55 -18.04
N THR A 218 15.04 10.97 -17.79
CA THR A 218 13.93 10.07 -17.45
C THR A 218 12.96 9.84 -18.61
N GLY A 219 13.14 10.55 -19.72
CA GLY A 219 12.16 10.60 -20.81
C GLY A 219 10.92 11.45 -20.47
N GLY A 220 10.91 12.12 -19.31
CA GLY A 220 9.80 12.96 -18.85
C GLY A 220 8.48 12.19 -18.75
N PRO A 221 7.36 12.70 -19.32
CA PRO A 221 6.08 12.01 -19.30
C PRO A 221 6.05 10.66 -20.05
N ASN A 222 6.94 10.48 -21.04
CA ASN A 222 6.99 9.22 -21.80
C ASN A 222 7.61 8.07 -20.97
N GLY A 223 8.39 8.43 -19.94
CA GLY A 223 9.07 7.46 -19.09
C GLY A 223 10.17 6.68 -19.82
N ILE A 224 10.63 5.61 -19.17
CA ILE A 224 11.68 4.71 -19.69
C ILE A 224 11.04 3.37 -20.06
N SER A 225 11.09 3.04 -21.34
CA SER A 225 10.58 1.78 -21.91
C SER A 225 11.69 0.74 -22.08
N ASN A 226 11.32 -0.50 -22.41
CA ASN A 226 12.24 -1.62 -22.69
C ASN A 226 13.21 -1.88 -21.54
N ILE A 227 12.69 -1.87 -20.32
CA ILE A 227 13.49 -2.22 -19.15
C ILE A 227 13.62 -3.74 -19.10
N ASP A 228 14.85 -4.20 -18.89
CA ASP A 228 15.15 -5.63 -18.83
C ASP A 228 14.37 -6.30 -17.70
N LYS A 229 13.97 -7.53 -17.96
CA LYS A 229 13.26 -8.36 -16.98
C LYS A 229 14.27 -9.19 -16.19
N PRO A 230 13.92 -9.65 -14.97
CA PRO A 230 14.79 -10.50 -14.19
C PRO A 230 15.16 -11.77 -14.96
N THR A 231 16.46 -12.07 -15.01
CA THR A 231 17.00 -13.32 -15.57
C THR A 231 17.39 -14.26 -14.44
N LEU A 232 17.42 -15.58 -14.68
CA LEU A 232 17.87 -16.56 -13.69
C LEU A 232 19.25 -17.09 -14.12
N PHE A 233 20.32 -16.73 -13.40
CA PHE A 233 21.70 -17.10 -13.76
C PHE A 233 22.09 -16.73 -15.21
N GLY A 234 21.57 -15.61 -15.74
CA GLY A 234 21.79 -15.19 -17.13
C GLY A 234 20.83 -15.82 -18.15
N LEU A 235 19.97 -16.76 -17.75
CA LEU A 235 18.93 -17.33 -18.60
C LEU A 235 17.72 -16.39 -18.64
N SER A 236 17.35 -15.94 -19.83
CA SER A 236 16.15 -15.13 -20.04
C SER A 236 14.91 -16.02 -20.21
N PHE A 237 13.77 -15.56 -19.67
CA PHE A 237 12.45 -16.19 -19.88
C PHE A 237 11.71 -15.58 -21.08
N GLU A 238 12.47 -14.96 -21.97
CA GLU A 238 12.03 -14.39 -23.24
C GLU A 238 11.84 -15.50 -24.28
N ARG A 239 11.12 -15.23 -25.37
CA ARG A 239 10.96 -16.20 -26.48
C ARG A 239 12.24 -16.35 -27.30
N ARG A 240 13.08 -15.31 -27.33
CA ARG A 240 14.38 -15.29 -27.99
C ARG A 240 15.37 -14.67 -27.01
N ALA A 241 16.55 -15.24 -26.89
CA ALA A 241 17.63 -14.61 -26.15
C ALA A 241 18.25 -13.48 -26.98
N GLU A 242 18.83 -12.51 -26.29
CA GLU A 242 19.78 -11.57 -26.89
C GLU A 242 21.05 -12.32 -27.32
N GLU A 243 21.75 -11.79 -28.32
CA GLU A 243 22.89 -12.43 -28.97
C GLU A 243 23.92 -12.96 -27.94
N GLY A 244 24.09 -14.29 -27.89
CA GLY A 244 25.09 -14.96 -27.05
C GLY A 244 24.60 -15.58 -25.74
N LEU A 245 23.35 -15.33 -25.32
CA LEU A 245 22.75 -15.98 -24.15
C LEU A 245 21.78 -17.09 -24.57
N GLN A 246 21.57 -18.08 -23.71
CA GLN A 246 20.55 -19.11 -23.90
C GLN A 246 19.30 -18.77 -23.10
N THR A 247 18.13 -19.03 -23.67
CA THR A 247 16.88 -18.87 -22.92
C THR A 247 16.67 -20.03 -21.97
N PHE A 248 15.90 -19.83 -20.90
CA PHE A 248 15.57 -20.88 -19.95
C PHE A 248 14.90 -22.09 -20.62
N HIS A 249 14.04 -21.85 -21.61
CA HIS A 249 13.31 -22.93 -22.28
C HIS A 249 14.21 -23.74 -23.22
N GLU A 250 15.17 -23.11 -23.89
CA GLU A 250 16.19 -23.80 -24.70
C GLU A 250 17.16 -24.60 -23.84
N TYR A 251 17.62 -24.04 -22.72
CA TYR A 251 18.57 -24.72 -21.81
C TYR A 251 17.98 -26.01 -21.21
N PHE A 252 16.71 -25.96 -20.79
CA PHE A 252 16.02 -27.11 -20.19
C PHE A 252 15.27 -27.99 -21.20
N GLY A 253 15.28 -27.65 -22.50
CA GLY A 253 14.62 -28.43 -23.55
C GLY A 253 13.09 -28.43 -23.49
N PHE A 254 12.47 -27.43 -22.87
CA PHE A 254 11.01 -27.31 -22.74
C PHE A 254 10.41 -26.42 -23.83
N ALA A 255 9.17 -26.69 -24.25
CA ALA A 255 8.44 -25.80 -25.14
C ALA A 255 8.17 -24.44 -24.48
N TYR A 256 8.39 -23.33 -25.20
CA TYR A 256 8.13 -21.98 -24.67
C TYR A 256 6.64 -21.78 -24.37
N ASN A 257 6.33 -21.48 -23.11
CA ASN A 257 5.00 -21.07 -22.66
C ASN A 257 5.07 -19.69 -22.01
N SER A 258 4.26 -18.75 -22.50
CA SER A 258 4.17 -17.38 -21.97
C SER A 258 3.73 -17.31 -20.50
N VAL A 259 3.04 -18.34 -20.00
CA VAL A 259 2.62 -18.45 -18.60
C VAL A 259 3.84 -18.60 -17.67
N ASN A 260 4.88 -19.32 -18.09
CA ASN A 260 6.07 -19.58 -17.27
C ASN A 260 6.79 -18.29 -16.88
N LYS A 261 6.80 -17.29 -17.77
CA LYS A 261 7.38 -15.96 -17.50
C LYS A 261 6.66 -15.26 -16.35
N VAL A 262 5.33 -15.31 -16.32
CA VAL A 262 4.52 -14.66 -15.28
C VAL A 262 4.65 -15.42 -13.95
N VAL A 263 4.68 -16.76 -14.00
CA VAL A 263 4.96 -17.61 -12.83
C VAL A 263 6.34 -17.33 -12.25
N PHE A 264 7.36 -17.15 -13.08
CA PHE A 264 8.71 -16.82 -12.63
C PHE A 264 8.77 -15.47 -11.92
N LEU A 265 8.16 -14.42 -12.50
CA LEU A 265 8.05 -13.12 -11.85
C LEU A 265 7.32 -13.22 -10.51
N TYR A 266 6.23 -13.99 -10.45
CA TYR A 266 5.50 -14.25 -9.21
C TYR A 266 6.40 -14.92 -8.15
N LEU A 267 7.20 -15.92 -8.52
CA LEU A 267 8.11 -16.59 -7.60
C LEU A 267 9.22 -15.66 -7.08
N ILE A 268 9.74 -14.76 -7.92
CA ILE A 268 10.67 -13.71 -7.46
C ILE A 268 9.96 -12.77 -6.48
N ALA A 269 8.75 -12.31 -6.80
CA ALA A 269 7.98 -11.46 -5.90
C ALA A 269 7.76 -12.13 -4.54
N LEU A 270 7.41 -13.42 -4.56
CA LEU A 270 7.19 -14.23 -3.36
C LEU A 270 8.49 -14.36 -2.55
N LEU A 271 9.61 -14.64 -3.22
CA LEU A 271 10.93 -14.71 -2.59
C LEU A 271 11.29 -13.37 -1.91
N LEU A 272 11.08 -12.25 -2.59
CA LEU A 272 11.35 -10.92 -2.02
C LEU A 272 10.42 -10.60 -0.84
N VAL A 273 9.14 -10.99 -0.89
CA VAL A 273 8.22 -10.86 0.25
C VAL A 273 8.65 -11.73 1.44
N LEU A 274 9.08 -12.97 1.20
CA LEU A 274 9.59 -13.84 2.25
C LEU A 274 10.89 -13.29 2.87
N LEU A 275 11.77 -12.74 2.04
CA LEU A 275 13.01 -12.10 2.49
C LEU A 275 12.71 -10.84 3.31
N THR A 276 11.81 -9.97 2.84
CA THR A 276 11.39 -8.78 3.60
C THR A 276 10.75 -9.16 4.94
N LEU A 277 9.86 -10.16 4.98
CA LEU A 277 9.32 -10.69 6.24
C LEU A 277 10.41 -11.24 7.16
N PHE A 278 11.38 -11.99 6.62
CA PHE A 278 12.50 -12.51 7.41
C PHE A 278 13.34 -11.37 8.02
N VAL A 279 13.71 -10.37 7.21
CA VAL A 279 14.50 -9.22 7.65
C VAL A 279 13.73 -8.40 8.69
N ILE A 280 12.47 -8.07 8.45
CA ILE A 280 11.65 -7.29 9.41
C ILE A 280 11.47 -8.06 10.72
N ASN A 281 11.21 -9.37 10.67
CA ASN A 281 11.12 -10.19 11.89
C ASN A 281 12.44 -10.27 12.65
N ARG A 282 13.57 -10.23 11.96
CA ARG A 282 14.88 -10.16 12.60
C ARG A 282 15.10 -8.79 13.24
N LEU A 283 14.77 -7.71 12.54
CA LEU A 283 14.89 -6.33 13.02
C LEU A 283 14.03 -6.06 14.27
N LEU A 284 12.81 -6.58 14.31
CA LEU A 284 11.90 -6.48 15.47
C LEU A 284 12.45 -7.17 16.74
N ARG A 285 13.26 -8.22 16.57
CA ARG A 285 13.92 -8.91 17.69
C ARG A 285 15.21 -8.22 18.12
N MET A 286 15.78 -7.36 17.28
CA MET A 286 16.98 -6.59 17.58
C MET A 286 16.64 -5.34 18.43
N PRO A 287 17.64 -4.75 19.13
CA PRO A 287 17.46 -3.53 19.91
C PRO A 287 16.85 -2.38 19.09
N LEU A 288 17.15 -2.32 17.79
CA LEU A 288 16.63 -1.30 16.88
C LEU A 288 15.09 -1.34 16.78
N GLY A 289 14.51 -2.52 16.58
CA GLY A 289 13.07 -2.69 16.52
C GLY A 289 12.38 -2.38 17.85
N ARG A 290 13.00 -2.79 18.96
CA ARG A 290 12.51 -2.46 20.32
C ARG A 290 12.54 -0.95 20.59
N ALA A 291 13.56 -0.26 20.10
CA ALA A 291 13.66 1.18 20.21
C ALA A 291 12.56 1.91 19.41
N TRP A 292 12.18 1.41 18.22
CA TRP A 292 11.02 1.96 17.47
C TRP A 292 9.73 1.82 18.25
N GLU A 293 9.45 0.61 18.77
CA GLU A 293 8.27 0.34 19.58
C GLU A 293 8.21 1.23 20.82
N ALA A 294 9.33 1.36 21.56
CA ALA A 294 9.40 2.20 22.76
C ALA A 294 9.18 3.69 22.43
N LEU A 295 9.80 4.18 21.35
CA LEU A 295 9.70 5.58 20.94
C LEU A 295 8.28 5.97 20.54
N ARG A 296 7.54 5.04 19.90
CA ARG A 296 6.14 5.26 19.51
C ARG A 296 5.22 5.43 20.72
N GLU A 297 5.51 4.76 21.84
CA GLU A 297 4.72 4.84 23.06
C GLU A 297 4.99 6.15 23.82
N ASP A 298 6.26 6.44 24.11
CA ASP A 298 6.64 7.65 24.83
C ASP A 298 8.05 8.12 24.44
N GLU A 299 8.09 9.16 23.61
CA GLU A 299 9.33 9.81 23.20
C GLU A 299 10.05 10.51 24.36
N ILE A 300 9.33 11.03 25.36
CA ILE A 300 9.91 11.74 26.50
C ILE A 300 10.59 10.74 27.43
N ALA A 301 9.94 9.62 27.74
CA ALA A 301 10.53 8.54 28.54
C ALA A 301 11.79 7.95 27.86
N CYS A 302 11.73 7.74 26.54
CA CYS A 302 12.88 7.29 25.76
C CYS A 302 14.09 8.23 25.87
N ARG A 303 13.85 9.55 25.80
CA ARG A 303 14.90 10.57 25.96
C ARG A 303 15.47 10.59 27.37
N ALA A 304 14.66 10.39 28.40
CA ALA A 304 15.13 10.31 29.79
C ALA A 304 16.05 9.10 30.03
N LEU A 305 15.87 8.01 29.29
CA LEU A 305 16.75 6.83 29.28
C LEU A 305 18.00 7.00 28.41
N GLY A 306 18.26 8.19 27.85
CA GLY A 306 19.43 8.48 27.04
C GLY A 306 19.35 8.04 25.58
N MET A 307 18.18 7.58 25.11
CA MET A 307 18.01 7.20 23.70
C MET A 307 17.86 8.43 22.80
N ASN A 308 18.60 8.46 21.68
CA ASN A 308 18.50 9.54 20.72
C ASN A 308 17.29 9.31 19.76
N PRO A 309 16.20 10.09 19.88
CA PRO A 309 15.00 9.90 19.06
C PRO A 309 15.27 10.13 17.57
N THR A 310 16.22 11.01 17.24
CA THR A 310 16.56 11.34 15.85
C THR A 310 17.12 10.13 15.13
N VAL A 311 18.08 9.42 15.74
CA VAL A 311 18.70 8.22 15.14
C VAL A 311 17.67 7.10 14.99
N ILE A 312 16.82 6.92 16.01
CA ILE A 312 15.78 5.88 16.00
C ILE A 312 14.75 6.14 14.90
N LYS A 313 14.20 7.35 14.80
CA LYS A 313 13.24 7.70 13.73
C LYS A 313 13.88 7.68 12.34
N LEU A 314 15.11 8.17 12.20
CA LEU A 314 15.84 8.18 10.93
C LEU A 314 16.08 6.75 10.44
N SER A 315 16.47 5.83 11.32
CA SER A 315 16.65 4.42 10.96
C SER A 315 15.35 3.75 10.48
N ALA A 316 14.21 4.06 11.11
CA ALA A 316 12.90 3.55 10.67
C ALA A 316 12.56 4.07 9.27
N PHE A 317 12.79 5.36 9.04
CA PHE A 317 12.48 6.01 7.76
C PHE A 317 13.39 5.52 6.62
N THR A 318 14.70 5.41 6.87
CA THR A 318 15.68 4.87 5.91
C THR A 318 15.39 3.41 5.55
N LEU A 319 15.06 2.56 6.53
CA LEU A 319 14.74 1.16 6.26
C LEU A 319 13.38 1.00 5.56
N GLY A 320 12.38 1.78 5.95
CA GLY A 320 11.09 1.83 5.26
C GLY A 320 11.23 2.23 3.79
N ALA A 321 12.02 3.27 3.52
CA ALA A 321 12.34 3.72 2.16
C ALA A 321 13.12 2.68 1.36
N CYS A 322 14.05 1.96 1.98
CA CYS A 322 14.80 0.87 1.35
C CYS A 322 13.85 -0.22 0.79
N PHE A 323 12.87 -0.66 1.60
CA PHE A 323 11.87 -1.65 1.16
C PHE A 323 10.95 -1.10 0.05
N ALA A 324 10.64 0.20 0.08
CA ALA A 324 9.93 0.86 -1.01
C ALA A 324 10.74 0.78 -2.32
N GLY A 325 12.06 0.97 -2.22
CA GLY A 325 12.98 0.88 -3.36
C GLY A 325 13.07 -0.52 -3.98
N PHE A 326 13.10 -1.56 -3.14
CA PHE A 326 13.03 -2.95 -3.61
C PHE A 326 11.71 -3.25 -4.31
N ALA A 327 10.58 -2.79 -3.78
CA ALA A 327 9.29 -2.95 -4.44
C ALA A 327 9.24 -2.16 -5.77
N GLY A 328 9.81 -0.95 -5.80
CA GLY A 328 9.89 -0.08 -6.99
C GLY A 328 10.68 -0.68 -8.13
N SER A 329 11.87 -1.16 -7.85
CA SER A 329 12.72 -1.84 -8.84
C SER A 329 12.06 -3.10 -9.40
N PHE A 330 11.41 -3.91 -8.54
CA PHE A 330 10.68 -5.08 -9.01
C PHE A 330 9.42 -4.72 -9.81
N PHE A 331 8.69 -3.67 -9.44
CA PHE A 331 7.57 -3.15 -10.24
C PHE A 331 8.00 -2.72 -11.63
N ALA A 332 9.09 -1.96 -11.72
CA ALA A 332 9.69 -1.54 -12.98
C ALA A 332 10.10 -2.73 -13.85
N ALA A 333 10.75 -3.74 -13.26
CA ALA A 333 11.16 -4.97 -13.94
C ALA A 333 9.97 -5.81 -14.41
N ARG A 334 8.85 -5.81 -13.68
CA ARG A 334 7.61 -6.49 -14.10
C ARG A 334 6.96 -5.77 -15.28
N GLN A 335 6.73 -4.47 -15.14
CA GLN A 335 5.98 -3.66 -16.09
C GLN A 335 6.76 -3.46 -17.40
N GLY A 336 8.10 -3.37 -17.34
CA GLY A 336 8.96 -3.10 -18.49
C GLY A 336 8.90 -1.65 -18.99
N LEU A 337 8.13 -0.81 -18.30
CA LEU A 337 7.94 0.62 -18.54
C LEU A 337 7.74 1.29 -17.19
N VAL A 338 8.41 2.42 -16.97
CA VAL A 338 8.22 3.25 -15.78
C VAL A 338 7.89 4.67 -16.21
N THR A 339 6.72 5.16 -15.80
CA THR A 339 6.24 6.52 -16.05
C THR A 339 5.95 7.27 -14.76
N PRO A 340 6.08 8.62 -14.72
CA PRO A 340 5.82 9.40 -13.51
C PRO A 340 4.36 9.30 -13.05
N GLU A 341 3.43 9.03 -13.96
CA GLU A 341 2.00 8.87 -13.69
C GLU A 341 1.69 7.60 -12.90
N SER A 342 2.61 6.65 -12.82
CA SER A 342 2.47 5.44 -11.99
C SER A 342 2.67 5.73 -10.50
N PHE A 343 3.24 6.89 -10.13
CA PHE A 343 3.65 7.24 -8.76
C PHE A 343 2.86 8.43 -8.22
N THR A 344 1.53 8.28 -8.15
CA THR A 344 0.65 9.37 -7.68
C THR A 344 0.41 9.32 -6.16
N PHE A 345 -0.10 10.42 -5.61
CA PHE A 345 -0.57 10.47 -4.23
C PHE A 345 -1.63 9.39 -3.92
N ILE A 346 -2.51 9.06 -4.87
CA ILE A 346 -3.55 8.04 -4.67
C ILE A 346 -2.93 6.66 -4.42
N GLU A 347 -1.81 6.34 -5.09
CA GLU A 347 -1.07 5.12 -4.83
C GLU A 347 -0.48 5.11 -3.41
N SER A 348 0.10 6.23 -2.98
CA SER A 348 0.59 6.40 -1.60
C SER A 348 -0.52 6.19 -0.56
N ALA A 349 -1.68 6.79 -0.80
CA ALA A 349 -2.86 6.66 0.03
C ALA A 349 -3.36 5.20 0.08
N THR A 350 -3.27 4.47 -1.04
CA THR A 350 -3.62 3.04 -1.10
C THR A 350 -2.67 2.19 -0.26
N ILE A 351 -1.36 2.46 -0.33
CA ILE A 351 -0.37 1.77 0.50
C ILE A 351 -0.59 2.07 1.98
N LEU A 352 -0.84 3.33 2.35
CA LEU A 352 -1.20 3.71 3.72
C LEU A 352 -2.48 3.01 4.18
N ALA A 353 -3.52 2.97 3.33
CA ALA A 353 -4.77 2.32 3.63
C ALA A 353 -4.58 0.83 3.89
N ILE A 354 -3.70 0.14 3.16
CA ILE A 354 -3.33 -1.25 3.43
C ILE A 354 -2.74 -1.40 4.85
N VAL A 355 -1.87 -0.48 5.28
CA VAL A 355 -1.25 -0.52 6.61
C VAL A 355 -2.27 -0.24 7.72
N VAL A 356 -3.12 0.77 7.52
CA VAL A 356 -4.18 1.14 8.48
C VAL A 356 -5.23 0.04 8.60
N LEU A 357 -5.69 -0.50 7.46
CA LEU A 357 -6.68 -1.57 7.41
C LEU A 357 -6.10 -2.90 7.93
N GLY A 358 -4.83 -3.17 7.70
CA GLY A 358 -4.15 -4.34 8.29
C GLY A 358 -4.07 -4.26 9.81
N GLY A 359 -3.87 -3.05 10.33
CA GLY A 359 -3.65 -2.77 11.75
C GLY A 359 -2.19 -2.37 11.99
N LEU A 360 -1.99 -1.18 12.55
CA LEU A 360 -0.67 -0.59 12.77
C LEU A 360 0.24 -1.52 13.59
N GLY A 361 1.34 -1.96 13.00
CA GLY A 361 2.33 -2.84 13.63
C GLY A 361 2.12 -4.34 13.37
N SER A 362 1.03 -4.74 12.69
CA SER A 362 0.75 -6.16 12.40
C SER A 362 1.15 -6.57 10.98
N GLN A 363 2.15 -7.45 10.86
CA GLN A 363 2.59 -7.95 9.56
C GLN A 363 1.53 -8.79 8.85
N LEU A 364 0.88 -9.71 9.57
CA LEU A 364 -0.17 -10.58 8.99
C LEU A 364 -1.40 -9.77 8.58
N GLY A 365 -1.74 -8.74 9.38
CA GLY A 365 -2.80 -7.80 9.05
C GLY A 365 -2.54 -7.08 7.73
N VAL A 366 -1.33 -6.55 7.53
CA VAL A 366 -0.90 -5.89 6.29
C VAL A 366 -1.00 -6.82 5.09
N ILE A 367 -0.59 -8.09 5.22
CA ILE A 367 -0.68 -9.07 4.12
C ILE A 367 -2.14 -9.31 3.71
N LEU A 368 -3.03 -9.54 4.68
CA LEU A 368 -4.45 -9.74 4.40
C LEU A 368 -5.10 -8.47 3.83
N ALA A 369 -4.72 -7.30 4.34
CA ALA A 369 -5.20 -6.02 3.84
C ALA A 369 -4.78 -5.81 2.39
N ALA A 370 -3.53 -6.09 2.03
CA ALA A 370 -3.05 -5.97 0.65
C ALA A 370 -3.83 -6.91 -0.30
N ILE A 371 -4.10 -8.15 0.13
CA ILE A 371 -4.92 -9.10 -0.65
C ILE A 371 -6.31 -8.50 -0.89
N VAL A 372 -6.99 -8.04 0.15
CA VAL A 372 -8.35 -7.48 0.03
C VAL A 372 -8.36 -6.20 -0.81
N MET A 373 -7.43 -5.29 -0.56
CA MET A 373 -7.39 -3.96 -1.18
C MET A 373 -7.04 -4.00 -2.65
N ILE A 374 -6.30 -5.01 -3.10
CA ILE A 374 -5.97 -5.19 -4.51
C ILE A 374 -6.96 -6.11 -5.22
N LEU A 375 -7.39 -7.21 -4.57
CA LEU A 375 -8.29 -8.18 -5.21
C LEU A 375 -9.70 -7.62 -5.37
N LEU A 376 -10.22 -6.87 -4.39
CA LEU A 376 -11.60 -6.42 -4.44
C LEU A 376 -11.87 -5.44 -5.59
N PRO A 377 -11.05 -4.40 -5.83
CA PRO A 377 -11.24 -3.52 -6.98
C PRO A 377 -11.10 -4.26 -8.33
N GLU A 378 -10.31 -5.33 -8.39
CA GLU A 378 -10.15 -6.14 -9.60
C GLU A 378 -11.36 -7.04 -9.87
N LEU A 379 -11.97 -7.61 -8.81
CA LEU A 379 -13.25 -8.34 -8.95
C LEU A 379 -14.40 -7.40 -9.35
N MET A 380 -14.34 -6.15 -8.93
CA MET A 380 -15.33 -5.11 -9.24
C MET A 380 -14.98 -4.31 -10.51
N ARG A 381 -14.07 -4.81 -11.35
CA ARG A 381 -13.60 -4.10 -12.55
C ARG A 381 -14.73 -3.78 -13.53
N GLU A 382 -15.80 -4.59 -13.54
CA GLU A 382 -17.01 -4.35 -14.33
C GLU A 382 -17.76 -3.07 -13.91
N PHE A 383 -17.54 -2.59 -12.68
CA PHE A 383 -18.08 -1.34 -12.13
C PHE A 383 -17.00 -0.25 -12.04
N SER A 384 -16.26 -0.01 -13.14
CA SER A 384 -15.06 0.85 -13.16
C SER A 384 -15.31 2.26 -12.60
N GLU A 385 -16.49 2.84 -12.84
CA GLU A 385 -16.88 4.17 -12.34
C GLU A 385 -17.05 4.21 -10.81
N TYR A 386 -17.51 3.11 -10.20
CA TYR A 386 -17.80 3.06 -8.77
C TYR A 386 -16.62 2.51 -7.93
N ARG A 387 -15.51 2.13 -8.57
CA ARG A 387 -14.37 1.50 -7.91
C ARG A 387 -13.80 2.30 -6.74
N MET A 388 -13.57 3.60 -6.92
CA MET A 388 -13.06 4.47 -5.85
C MET A 388 -14.08 4.70 -4.73
N LEU A 389 -15.37 4.77 -5.07
CA LEU A 389 -16.44 4.94 -4.09
C LEU A 389 -16.57 3.70 -3.20
N MET A 390 -16.51 2.51 -3.80
CA MET A 390 -16.52 1.24 -3.07
C MET A 390 -15.27 1.05 -2.20
N PHE A 391 -14.10 1.46 -2.70
CA PHE A 391 -12.86 1.50 -1.91
C PHE A 391 -13.01 2.38 -0.67
N GLY A 392 -13.52 3.60 -0.82
CA GLY A 392 -13.78 4.51 0.30
C GLY A 392 -14.82 3.96 1.27
N ALA A 393 -15.91 3.36 0.76
CA ALA A 393 -16.94 2.73 1.57
C ALA A 393 -16.38 1.56 2.40
N LEU A 394 -15.52 0.71 1.81
CA LEU A 394 -14.87 -0.38 2.51
C LEU A 394 -14.00 0.13 3.67
N MET A 395 -13.22 1.18 3.43
CA MET A 395 -12.42 1.82 4.48
C MET A 395 -13.27 2.34 5.63
N VAL A 396 -14.37 3.04 5.33
CA VAL A 396 -15.29 3.56 6.35
C VAL A 396 -15.96 2.43 7.14
N LEU A 397 -16.49 1.42 6.45
CA LEU A 397 -17.12 0.26 7.10
C LEU A 397 -16.15 -0.48 8.02
N MET A 398 -14.91 -0.64 7.57
CA MET A 398 -13.86 -1.28 8.35
C MET A 398 -13.49 -0.45 9.59
N MET A 399 -13.37 0.87 9.49
CA MET A 399 -13.14 1.75 10.65
C MET A 399 -14.30 1.71 11.66
N ILE A 400 -15.53 1.52 11.21
CA ILE A 400 -16.71 1.38 12.08
C ILE A 400 -16.70 0.02 12.81
N TRP A 401 -16.40 -1.08 12.11
CA TRP A 401 -16.48 -2.43 12.69
C TRP A 401 -15.22 -2.89 13.42
N ARG A 402 -14.03 -2.47 12.98
CA ARG A 402 -12.73 -2.91 13.48
C ARG A 402 -11.71 -1.75 13.45
N PRO A 403 -11.81 -0.76 14.36
CA PRO A 403 -10.94 0.42 14.35
C PRO A 403 -9.44 0.13 14.58
N GLN A 404 -9.09 -1.08 15.04
CA GLN A 404 -7.71 -1.48 15.31
C GLN A 404 -7.01 -2.20 14.15
N GLY A 405 -7.68 -2.41 13.01
CA GLY A 405 -7.16 -3.28 11.94
C GLY A 405 -7.91 -4.62 11.81
N LEU A 406 -7.68 -5.32 10.70
CA LEU A 406 -8.12 -6.70 10.51
C LEU A 406 -7.52 -7.65 11.56
N LEU A 407 -6.22 -7.51 11.84
CA LEU A 407 -5.51 -8.32 12.82
C LEU A 407 -4.60 -7.40 13.66
N PRO A 408 -5.07 -6.83 14.78
CA PRO A 408 -4.23 -5.98 15.61
C PRO A 408 -3.07 -6.77 16.22
N MET A 409 -1.95 -6.08 16.43
CA MET A 409 -0.77 -6.67 17.08
C MET A 409 -1.10 -7.00 18.54
N GLN A 410 -1.11 -8.30 18.87
CA GLN A 410 -1.28 -8.77 20.25
C GLN A 410 0.09 -8.79 20.95
N ARG A 411 0.25 -7.99 22.00
CA ARG A 411 1.46 -8.03 22.84
C ARG A 411 1.32 -9.17 23.85
N PRO A 412 2.38 -9.97 24.09
CA PRO A 412 2.47 -10.78 25.30
C PRO A 412 2.58 -9.80 26.48
N HIS A 413 1.50 -9.65 27.24
CA HIS A 413 1.58 -8.98 28.53
C HIS A 413 2.37 -9.92 29.44
N LEU A 414 3.60 -9.52 29.78
CA LEU A 414 4.33 -10.13 30.89
C LEU A 414 3.63 -9.67 32.17
N GLU A 415 2.63 -10.44 32.60
CA GLU A 415 2.12 -10.32 33.96
C GLU A 415 3.26 -10.74 34.90
N LEU A 416 3.88 -9.76 35.55
CA LEU A 416 4.78 -10.03 36.65
C LEU A 416 3.96 -10.77 37.70
N LYS A 417 4.28 -12.04 37.97
CA LYS A 417 3.78 -12.71 39.17
C LYS A 417 4.25 -11.87 40.36
N GLN A 418 3.30 -11.19 40.99
CA GLN A 418 3.50 -10.45 42.23
C GLN A 418 3.92 -11.40 43.35
#